data_AF-R0M4Y2-F1
#
_entry.id   AF-R0M4Y2-F1
#
_cell.length_a   1.000
_cell.length_b   1.000
_cell.length_c   1.000
_cell.angle_alpha   90.00
_cell.angle_beta   90.00
_cell.angle_gamma   90.00
#
_symmetry.space_group_name_H-M   'P 1'
#
loop_
_entity.id
_entity.type
_entity.pdbx_description
1 polymer ?
#
loop_
_entity_poly.entity_id
_entity_poly.type
_entity_poly.pdbx_seq_one_letter_code
_entity_poly.pdbx_strand_id
1 'polypeptide(L)'
;MVKEFEESEKLEKLSINENYKKIELAKISAADIGSKIKTFGWVENCRNKGSMTFIDLVSQFKFVECVYDKKIQLTKCTSITIWATVSKNLSKRKVCDFELHIEKLEIFNDIIAPSFPLNTESSFDSWMKYAHLGLRTKERGFFLKARSTLLKIIRDILYETEHIEITPPTIVQTQVEGGSTLFSLKYYGKDAYLTQSSQLYLETVAPVAHRAFCIMPSYRAENSNTTRHLSDTPTLKVNLPILNLMIYYIILNILFLKLSRDFTMFLVMKLKVLSQILNFIRFLVYHLRESDTQKQLSSLEKKELKKMMRPILK
;
A
#
# COMPACT_ATOMS: atom_id res chain seq x y z
N MET A 1 55.01 -6.28 -12.96
CA MET A 1 53.69 -6.25 -13.62
C MET A 1 52.58 -7.07 -12.94
N VAL A 2 52.85 -8.13 -12.16
CA VAL A 2 51.76 -8.89 -11.48
C VAL A 2 51.51 -8.43 -10.03
N LYS A 3 52.45 -7.71 -9.39
CA LYS A 3 52.27 -7.22 -8.01
C LYS A 3 51.53 -5.87 -7.89
N GLU A 4 51.49 -5.04 -8.92
CA GLU A 4 50.84 -3.72 -8.85
C GLU A 4 49.30 -3.78 -9.02
N PHE A 5 48.75 -4.85 -9.59
CA PHE A 5 47.30 -4.99 -9.79
C PHE A 5 46.54 -5.52 -8.55
N GLU A 6 47.18 -6.34 -7.71
CA GLU A 6 46.54 -6.84 -6.47
C GLU A 6 46.55 -5.80 -5.35
N GLU A 7 47.52 -4.88 -5.32
CA GLU A 7 47.57 -3.80 -4.33
C GLU A 7 46.49 -2.74 -4.60
N SER A 8 46.20 -2.39 -5.87
CA SER A 8 45.13 -1.43 -6.20
C SER A 8 43.73 -1.93 -5.83
N GLU A 9 43.46 -3.23 -5.96
CA GLU A 9 42.17 -3.82 -5.61
C GLU A 9 42.00 -4.03 -4.09
N LYS A 10 43.10 -4.26 -3.36
CA LYS A 10 43.09 -4.33 -1.89
C LYS A 10 43.03 -2.94 -1.25
N LEU A 11 43.65 -1.91 -1.83
CA LEU A 11 43.62 -0.54 -1.31
C LEU A 11 42.23 0.12 -1.40
N GLU A 12 41.41 -0.20 -2.42
CA GLU A 12 40.02 0.29 -2.50
C GLU A 12 39.04 -0.45 -1.58
N LYS A 13 39.32 -1.71 -1.22
CA LYS A 13 38.46 -2.51 -0.33
C LYS A 13 38.66 -2.20 1.16
N LEU A 14 39.75 -1.52 1.55
CA LEU A 14 40.18 -1.38 2.94
C LEU A 14 39.90 -0.02 3.62
N SER A 15 39.34 0.99 2.96
CA SER A 15 39.20 2.35 3.56
C SER A 15 37.79 2.92 3.64
N ILE A 16 36.75 2.15 3.26
CA ILE A 16 35.36 2.65 3.21
C ILE A 16 34.45 1.98 4.27
N ASN A 17 34.89 0.92 4.96
CA ASN A 17 33.97 0.14 5.81
C ASN A 17 33.81 0.62 7.26
N GLU A 18 34.69 1.46 7.80
CA GLU A 18 34.64 1.77 9.25
C GLU A 18 33.79 3.01 9.61
N ASN A 19 33.52 3.92 8.67
CA ASN A 19 32.86 5.21 8.98
C ASN A 19 31.44 5.40 8.42
N TYR A 20 30.84 4.40 7.76
CA TYR A 20 29.50 4.55 7.17
C TYR A 20 28.44 3.78 7.97
N LYS A 21 27.44 4.51 8.47
CA LYS A 21 26.26 3.93 9.08
C LYS A 21 25.44 3.21 8.01
N LYS A 22 25.33 1.88 8.10
CA LYS A 22 24.41 1.10 7.26
C LYS A 22 22.98 1.46 7.66
N ILE A 23 22.21 2.03 6.73
CA ILE A 23 20.84 2.48 7.00
C ILE A 23 19.97 2.30 5.76
N GLU A 24 18.73 1.86 5.97
CA GLU A 24 17.73 1.81 4.91
C GLU A 24 17.36 3.22 4.45
N LEU A 25 17.19 3.43 3.14
CA LEU A 25 16.85 4.74 2.57
C LEU A 25 15.62 5.37 3.27
N ALA A 26 14.61 4.55 3.57
CA ALA A 26 13.39 4.96 4.26
C ALA A 26 13.63 5.64 5.61
N LYS A 27 14.69 5.23 6.32
CA LYS A 27 14.99 5.65 7.70
C LYS A 27 15.86 6.91 7.78
N ILE A 28 16.51 7.31 6.69
CA ILE A 28 17.36 8.53 6.67
C ILE A 28 16.50 9.78 6.84
N SER A 29 16.89 10.75 7.66
CA SER A 29 16.10 11.94 7.91
C SER A 29 16.96 13.20 7.93
N ALA A 30 16.33 14.37 8.12
CA ALA A 30 17.07 15.61 8.34
C ALA A 30 17.95 15.56 9.60
N ALA A 31 17.67 14.67 10.56
CA ALA A 31 18.52 14.46 11.74
C ALA A 31 19.84 13.76 11.41
N ASP A 32 19.95 13.13 10.23
CA ASP A 32 21.18 12.45 9.80
C ASP A 32 22.11 13.38 8.99
N ILE A 33 21.77 14.67 8.80
CA ILE A 33 22.62 15.64 8.08
C ILE A 33 24.02 15.70 8.71
N GLY A 34 25.05 15.64 7.86
CA GLY A 34 26.46 15.58 8.23
C GLY A 34 26.99 14.16 8.45
N SER A 35 26.12 13.14 8.54
CA SER A 35 26.55 11.76 8.72
C SER A 35 26.92 11.08 7.39
N LYS A 36 27.86 10.13 7.47
CA LYS A 36 28.22 9.22 6.39
C LYS A 36 27.39 7.94 6.48
N ILE A 37 26.74 7.58 5.38
CA ILE A 37 25.81 6.46 5.30
C ILE A 37 26.10 5.50 4.15
N LYS A 38 25.79 4.22 4.36
CA LYS A 38 25.71 3.21 3.31
C LYS A 38 24.25 2.81 3.15
N THR A 39 23.70 2.96 1.94
CA THR A 39 22.31 2.58 1.66
C THR A 39 22.16 1.94 0.29
N PHE A 40 21.06 1.22 0.09
CA PHE A 40 20.71 0.52 -1.13
C PHE A 40 19.35 0.99 -1.65
N GLY A 41 19.22 1.08 -2.97
CA GLY A 41 17.95 1.38 -3.62
C GLY A 41 17.97 1.15 -5.13
N TRP A 42 16.88 1.57 -5.76
CA TRP A 42 16.69 1.50 -7.20
C TRP A 42 16.67 2.89 -7.80
N VAL A 43 17.30 3.08 -8.95
CA VAL A 43 17.21 4.32 -9.70
C VAL A 43 15.77 4.55 -10.16
N GLU A 44 15.17 5.67 -9.82
CA GLU A 44 13.89 6.12 -10.41
C GLU A 44 14.15 6.97 -11.65
N ASN A 45 15.14 7.86 -11.56
CA ASN A 45 15.52 8.78 -12.63
C ASN A 45 17.01 9.11 -12.53
N CYS A 46 17.64 9.39 -13.68
CA CYS A 46 19.05 9.71 -13.79
C CYS A 46 19.23 10.84 -14.80
N ARG A 47 19.78 11.97 -14.36
CA ARG A 47 19.95 13.17 -15.19
C ARG A 47 21.36 13.74 -15.06
N ASN A 48 21.98 14.05 -16.19
CA ASN A 48 23.32 14.63 -16.25
C ASN A 48 23.23 16.16 -16.38
N LYS A 49 24.05 16.89 -15.61
CA LYS A 49 24.17 18.35 -15.71
C LYS A 49 25.64 18.75 -15.54
N GLY A 50 26.27 19.15 -16.65
CA GLY A 50 27.71 19.39 -16.68
C GLY A 50 28.48 18.08 -16.46
N SER A 51 29.40 18.08 -15.49
CA SER A 51 30.17 16.90 -15.07
C SER A 51 29.45 16.03 -14.03
N MET A 52 28.37 16.54 -13.42
CA MET A 52 27.65 15.87 -12.33
C MET A 52 26.45 15.08 -12.84
N THR A 53 26.10 14.02 -12.12
CA THR A 53 24.86 13.24 -12.29
C THR A 53 23.98 13.40 -11.05
N PHE A 54 22.69 13.67 -11.28
CA PHE A 54 21.66 13.63 -10.24
C PHE A 54 20.86 12.35 -10.41
N ILE A 55 20.73 11.58 -9.34
CA ILE A 55 20.03 10.29 -9.31
C ILE A 55 18.88 10.41 -8.30
N ASP A 56 17.65 10.22 -8.76
CA ASP A 56 16.52 10.03 -7.85
C ASP A 56 16.53 8.56 -7.41
N LEU A 57 16.93 8.30 -6.17
CA LEU A 57 17.01 6.95 -5.61
C LEU A 57 15.71 6.63 -4.86
N VAL A 58 15.15 5.45 -5.11
CA VAL A 58 13.94 4.97 -4.43
C VAL A 58 14.18 3.66 -3.68
N SER A 59 13.64 3.56 -2.48
CA SER A 59 13.52 2.30 -1.74
C SER A 59 12.41 2.45 -0.69
N GLN A 60 11.61 1.40 -0.49
CA GLN A 60 10.50 1.37 0.46
C GLN A 60 9.55 2.60 0.37
N PHE A 61 9.18 2.97 -0.86
CA PHE A 61 8.31 4.13 -1.17
C PHE A 61 8.88 5.50 -0.79
N LYS A 62 10.18 5.61 -0.51
CA LYS A 62 10.85 6.89 -0.26
C LYS A 62 11.79 7.23 -1.40
N PHE A 63 11.69 8.48 -1.85
CA PHE A 63 12.52 9.04 -2.92
C PHE A 63 13.49 10.04 -2.30
N VAL A 64 14.78 9.90 -2.61
CA VAL A 64 15.83 10.79 -2.16
C VAL A 64 16.69 11.16 -3.36
N GLU A 65 16.91 12.45 -3.54
CA GLU A 65 17.83 12.96 -4.56
C GLU A 65 19.26 12.71 -4.11
N CYS A 66 20.06 12.16 -5.02
CA CYS A 66 21.49 11.93 -4.82
C CYS A 66 22.28 12.73 -5.85
N VAL A 67 23.39 13.30 -5.44
CA VAL A 67 24.33 14.05 -6.27
C VAL A 67 25.61 13.23 -6.40
N TYR A 68 26.07 13.04 -7.63
CA TYR A 68 27.32 12.34 -7.92
C TYR A 68 28.20 13.21 -8.82
N ASP A 69 29.44 13.44 -8.40
CA ASP A 69 30.36 14.35 -9.09
C ASP A 69 30.98 13.77 -10.37
N LYS A 70 30.58 12.55 -10.75
CA LYS A 70 30.98 11.91 -11.99
C LYS A 70 29.77 11.69 -12.88
N LYS A 71 30.00 11.75 -14.18
CA LYS A 71 28.99 11.47 -15.20
C LYS A 71 28.75 9.97 -15.32
N ILE A 72 27.52 9.54 -15.08
CA ILE A 72 27.06 8.17 -15.28
C ILE A 72 25.66 8.17 -15.91
N GLN A 73 25.34 7.13 -16.68
CA GLN A 73 24.01 6.95 -17.24
C GLN A 73 23.41 5.66 -16.70
N LEU A 74 22.35 5.78 -15.90
CA LEU A 74 21.62 4.66 -15.31
C LEU A 74 20.17 4.70 -15.79
N THR A 75 19.59 3.52 -15.98
CA THR A 75 18.17 3.37 -16.32
C THR A 75 17.34 3.14 -15.07
N LYS A 76 16.04 3.44 -15.16
CA LYS A 76 15.07 3.16 -14.10
C LYS A 76 15.11 1.68 -13.69
N CYS A 77 14.98 1.43 -12.39
CA CYS A 77 15.12 0.14 -11.71
C CYS A 77 16.53 -0.45 -11.69
N THR A 78 17.58 0.26 -12.13
CA THR A 78 18.96 -0.16 -11.87
C THR A 78 19.19 -0.20 -10.36
N SER A 79 19.69 -1.33 -9.86
CA SER A 79 19.91 -1.55 -8.43
C SER A 79 21.30 -1.06 -8.05
N ILE A 80 21.40 -0.14 -7.08
CA ILE A 80 22.67 0.44 -6.68
C ILE A 80 22.83 0.47 -5.16
N THR A 81 24.07 0.28 -4.71
CA THR A 81 24.50 0.60 -3.35
C THR A 81 25.33 1.87 -3.40
N ILE A 82 25.05 2.81 -2.52
CA ILE A 82 25.78 4.07 -2.42
C ILE A 82 26.37 4.25 -1.02
N TRP A 83 27.53 4.88 -1.00
CA TRP A 83 28.18 5.44 0.17
C TRP A 83 28.17 6.95 -0.01
N ALA A 84 27.49 7.65 0.89
CA ALA A 84 27.21 9.06 0.72
C ALA A 84 27.26 9.81 2.05
N THR A 85 27.51 11.11 1.96
CA THR A 85 27.30 12.05 3.06
C THR A 85 25.90 12.66 2.92
N VAL A 86 25.15 12.72 4.02
CA VAL A 86 23.84 13.38 4.04
C VAL A 86 24.04 14.90 4.13
N SER A 87 23.52 15.64 3.15
CA SER A 87 23.67 17.09 3.07
C SER A 87 22.31 17.79 3.07
N LYS A 88 22.27 19.05 3.51
CA LYS A 88 21.04 19.85 3.45
C LYS A 88 20.67 20.13 1.99
N ASN A 89 19.44 19.84 1.59
CA ASN A 89 18.95 20.15 0.25
C ASN A 89 18.45 21.61 0.21
N LEU A 90 19.12 22.41 -0.62
CA LEU A 90 18.85 23.84 -0.81
C LEU A 90 17.94 24.12 -2.02
N SER A 91 17.52 23.10 -2.77
CA SER A 91 16.64 23.23 -3.92
C SER A 91 15.24 23.70 -3.50
N LYS A 92 14.67 24.60 -4.31
CA LYS A 92 13.28 25.09 -4.12
C LYS A 92 12.23 24.02 -4.39
N ARG A 93 12.56 22.97 -5.15
CA ARG A 93 11.65 21.86 -5.53
C ARG A 93 12.01 20.53 -4.85
N LYS A 94 12.69 20.60 -3.71
CA LYS A 94 13.19 19.43 -3.00
C LYS A 94 12.07 18.50 -2.52
N VAL A 95 12.26 17.20 -2.72
CA VAL A 95 11.35 16.14 -2.22
C VAL A 95 11.59 15.90 -0.72
N CYS A 96 12.86 15.92 -0.32
CA CYS A 96 13.31 15.81 1.07
C CYS A 96 14.10 17.06 1.46
N ASP A 97 14.17 17.38 2.76
CA ASP A 97 14.99 18.50 3.27
C ASP A 97 16.51 18.24 3.18
N PHE A 98 16.88 17.05 2.76
CA PHE A 98 18.25 16.58 2.60
C PHE A 98 18.42 15.88 1.24
N GLU A 99 19.66 15.74 0.82
CA GLU A 99 20.12 15.02 -0.36
C GLU A 99 21.37 14.20 0.00
N LEU A 100 21.75 13.26 -0.86
CA LEU A 100 22.89 12.38 -0.62
C LEU A 100 24.03 12.70 -1.59
N HIS A 101 25.18 13.13 -1.06
CA HIS A 101 26.38 13.37 -1.85
C HIS A 101 27.18 12.07 -1.93
N ILE A 102 27.18 11.45 -3.11
CA ILE A 102 27.73 10.11 -3.33
C ILE A 102 29.26 10.20 -3.42
N GLU A 103 29.93 9.47 -2.53
CA GLU A 103 31.38 9.28 -2.53
C GLU A 103 31.76 8.00 -3.30
N LYS A 104 30.96 6.94 -3.15
CA LYS A 104 31.10 5.68 -3.91
C LYS A 104 29.73 5.16 -4.33
N LEU A 105 29.66 4.61 -5.54
CA LEU A 105 28.50 3.93 -6.10
C LEU A 105 28.93 2.56 -6.62
N GLU A 106 28.15 1.53 -6.30
CA GLU A 106 28.29 0.18 -6.85
C GLU A 106 26.97 -0.22 -7.52
N ILE A 107 27.06 -0.69 -8.77
CA ILE A 107 25.93 -1.26 -9.50
C ILE A 107 25.84 -2.74 -9.13
N PHE A 108 24.65 -3.21 -8.76
CA PHE A 108 24.47 -4.62 -8.43
C PHE A 108 24.81 -5.51 -9.62
N ASN A 109 25.79 -6.40 -9.45
CA ASN A 109 26.33 -7.29 -10.48
C ASN A 109 26.82 -6.56 -11.75
N ASP A 110 27.16 -5.27 -11.68
CA ASP A 110 27.58 -4.45 -12.83
C ASP A 110 26.57 -4.43 -14.00
N ILE A 111 25.29 -4.74 -13.72
CA ILE A 111 24.22 -4.80 -14.72
C ILE A 111 23.30 -3.58 -14.59
N ILE A 112 23.25 -2.79 -15.66
CA ILE A 112 22.27 -1.71 -15.83
C ILE A 112 20.93 -2.32 -16.28
N ALA A 113 19.82 -1.88 -15.69
CA ALA A 113 18.50 -2.39 -16.05
C ALA A 113 18.15 -2.06 -17.53
N PRO A 114 17.32 -2.86 -18.21
CA PRO A 114 16.81 -2.49 -19.53
C PRO A 114 15.93 -1.24 -19.46
N SER A 115 15.56 -0.68 -20.61
CA SER A 115 14.59 0.41 -20.68
C SER A 115 13.27 -0.01 -20.01
N PHE A 116 12.70 0.89 -19.21
CA PHE A 116 11.46 0.61 -18.50
C PHE A 116 10.29 0.61 -19.51
N PRO A 117 9.47 -0.45 -19.58
CA PRO A 117 8.54 -0.66 -20.70
C PRO A 117 7.23 0.15 -20.59
N LEU A 118 7.10 1.00 -19.57
CA LEU A 118 5.89 1.77 -19.30
C LEU A 118 6.22 3.25 -19.15
N ASN A 119 5.37 4.09 -19.73
CA ASN A 119 5.40 5.55 -19.63
C ASN A 119 3.97 6.11 -19.57
N THR A 120 3.85 7.44 -19.54
CA THR A 120 2.56 8.15 -19.46
C THR A 120 1.67 7.96 -20.70
N GLU A 121 2.25 7.56 -21.83
CA GLU A 121 1.57 7.37 -23.12
C GLU A 121 1.22 5.90 -23.38
N SER A 122 1.57 4.99 -22.47
CA SER A 122 1.35 3.56 -22.63
C SER A 122 -0.15 3.22 -22.62
N SER A 123 -0.56 2.34 -23.55
CA SER A 123 -1.95 1.87 -23.65
C SER A 123 -2.37 1.04 -22.44
N PHE A 124 -3.69 0.89 -22.23
CA PHE A 124 -4.25 0.02 -21.18
C PHE A 124 -3.68 -1.41 -21.26
N ASP A 125 -3.62 -2.00 -22.46
CA ASP A 125 -3.08 -3.35 -22.67
C ASP A 125 -1.61 -3.46 -22.28
N SER A 126 -0.80 -2.43 -22.57
CA SER A 126 0.60 -2.39 -22.16
C SER A 126 0.71 -2.36 -20.63
N TRP A 127 -0.13 -1.56 -19.98
CA TRP A 127 -0.23 -1.47 -18.53
C TRP A 127 -0.72 -2.75 -17.85
N MET A 128 -1.49 -3.58 -18.55
CA MET A 128 -1.89 -4.91 -18.08
C MET A 128 -0.78 -5.94 -18.31
N LYS A 129 -0.19 -5.97 -19.52
CA LYS A 129 0.94 -6.85 -19.86
C LYS A 129 2.13 -6.69 -18.90
N TYR A 130 2.46 -5.45 -18.56
CA TYR A 130 3.55 -5.12 -17.64
C TYR A 130 3.07 -4.70 -16.25
N ALA A 131 1.87 -5.14 -15.82
CA ALA A 131 1.29 -4.71 -14.55
C ALA A 131 2.21 -4.93 -13.34
N HIS A 132 2.97 -6.03 -13.34
CA HIS A 132 3.96 -6.37 -12.32
C HIS A 132 5.11 -5.34 -12.23
N LEU A 133 5.56 -4.77 -13.35
CA LEU A 133 6.52 -3.66 -13.36
C LEU A 133 5.83 -2.33 -13.05
N GLY A 134 4.58 -2.16 -13.48
CA GLY A 134 3.77 -0.98 -13.21
C GLY A 134 3.68 -0.66 -11.71
N LEU A 135 3.66 -1.67 -10.83
CA LEU A 135 3.69 -1.46 -9.37
C LEU A 135 4.92 -0.69 -8.86
N ARG A 136 6.00 -0.60 -9.66
CA ARG A 136 7.23 0.14 -9.36
C ARG A 136 7.14 1.61 -9.74
N THR A 137 6.08 2.07 -10.41
CA THR A 137 5.89 3.51 -10.64
C THR A 137 5.41 4.21 -9.37
N LYS A 138 5.68 5.50 -9.27
CA LYS A 138 5.30 6.31 -8.11
C LYS A 138 3.79 6.24 -7.84
N GLU A 139 2.98 6.30 -8.89
CA GLU A 139 1.52 6.31 -8.82
C GLU A 139 0.95 4.96 -8.35
N ARG A 140 1.35 3.84 -8.97
CA ARG A 140 0.85 2.51 -8.58
C ARG A 140 1.44 2.02 -7.26
N GLY A 141 2.71 2.34 -6.99
CA GLY A 141 3.33 2.08 -5.69
C GLY A 141 2.61 2.84 -4.55
N PHE A 142 2.16 4.06 -4.82
CA PHE A 142 1.29 4.80 -3.89
C PHE A 142 -0.01 4.05 -3.61
N PHE A 143 -0.71 3.54 -4.64
CA PHE A 143 -1.94 2.77 -4.45
C PHE A 143 -1.72 1.50 -3.65
N LEU A 144 -0.60 0.80 -3.86
CA LEU A 144 -0.22 -0.37 -3.08
C LEU A 144 -0.08 -0.04 -1.59
N LYS A 145 0.64 1.04 -1.27
CA LYS A 145 0.81 1.52 0.11
C LYS A 145 -0.51 1.97 0.71
N ALA A 146 -1.33 2.71 -0.04
CA ALA A 146 -2.63 3.18 0.41
C ALA A 146 -3.58 2.01 0.71
N ARG A 147 -3.65 1.02 -0.18
CA ARG A 147 -4.44 -0.20 0.03
C ARG A 147 -3.98 -0.97 1.26
N SER A 148 -2.67 -1.15 1.44
CA SER A 148 -2.12 -1.80 2.64
C SER A 148 -2.52 -1.07 3.92
N THR A 149 -2.45 0.26 3.93
CA THR A 149 -2.86 1.05 5.10
C THR A 149 -4.36 0.96 5.34
N LEU A 150 -5.19 1.03 4.29
CA LEU A 150 -6.64 0.90 4.40
C LEU A 150 -7.01 -0.43 5.08
N LEU A 151 -6.41 -1.53 4.64
CA LEU A 151 -6.63 -2.85 5.24
C LEU A 151 -6.19 -2.91 6.70
N LYS A 152 -5.08 -2.24 7.06
CA LYS A 152 -4.66 -2.12 8.46
C LYS A 152 -5.70 -1.35 9.28
N ILE A 153 -6.15 -0.19 8.81
CA ILE A 153 -7.14 0.64 9.51
C ILE A 153 -8.45 -0.14 9.72
N ILE A 154 -8.93 -0.84 8.68
CA ILE A 154 -10.13 -1.70 8.79
C ILE A 154 -9.96 -2.71 9.92
N ARG A 155 -8.83 -3.43 9.95
CA ARG A 155 -8.53 -4.41 11.00
C ARG A 155 -8.43 -3.76 12.38
N ASP A 156 -7.71 -2.65 12.50
CA ASP A 156 -7.57 -1.93 13.77
C ASP A 156 -8.96 -1.58 14.35
N ILE A 157 -9.86 -1.02 13.53
CA ILE A 157 -11.22 -0.65 13.98
C ILE A 157 -12.05 -1.89 14.36
N LEU A 158 -11.94 -2.99 13.59
CA LEU A 158 -12.68 -4.21 13.87
C LEU A 158 -12.18 -4.92 15.14
N TYR A 159 -10.86 -4.90 15.39
CA TYR A 159 -10.27 -5.41 16.62
C TYR A 159 -10.61 -4.54 17.85
N GLU A 160 -10.63 -3.21 17.71
CA GLU A 160 -11.11 -2.29 18.77
C GLU A 160 -12.58 -2.54 19.15
N THR A 161 -13.37 -3.09 18.23
CA THR A 161 -14.79 -3.42 18.43
C THR A 161 -15.01 -4.91 18.73
N GLU A 162 -13.94 -5.62 19.10
CA GLU A 162 -13.95 -7.02 19.54
C GLU A 162 -14.46 -8.00 18.47
N HIS A 163 -14.30 -7.69 17.19
CA HIS A 163 -14.56 -8.66 16.12
C HIS A 163 -13.39 -9.64 15.99
N ILE A 164 -13.72 -10.90 15.72
CA ILE A 164 -12.74 -11.95 15.45
C ILE A 164 -12.57 -12.09 13.93
N GLU A 165 -11.33 -11.98 13.43
CA GLU A 165 -11.01 -12.29 12.03
C GLU A 165 -11.06 -13.80 11.82
N ILE A 166 -11.85 -14.27 10.85
CA ILE A 166 -11.91 -15.67 10.44
C ILE A 166 -11.46 -15.83 8.98
N THR A 167 -11.08 -17.06 8.60
CA THR A 167 -10.63 -17.40 7.24
C THR A 167 -11.50 -18.49 6.59
N PRO A 168 -12.70 -18.15 6.10
CA PRO A 168 -13.60 -19.08 5.43
C PRO A 168 -12.98 -19.72 4.19
N PRO A 169 -13.42 -20.93 3.79
CA PRO A 169 -12.97 -21.56 2.57
C PRO A 169 -13.44 -20.79 1.32
N THR A 170 -12.59 -20.79 0.30
CA THR A 170 -12.91 -20.20 -1.02
C THR A 170 -13.59 -21.21 -1.95
N ILE A 171 -13.22 -22.49 -1.86
CA ILE A 171 -13.83 -23.57 -2.64
C ILE A 171 -15.04 -24.09 -1.86
N VAL A 172 -16.22 -23.97 -2.44
CA VAL A 172 -17.51 -24.27 -1.81
C VAL A 172 -18.34 -25.22 -2.67
N GLN A 173 -19.28 -25.92 -2.06
CA GLN A 173 -20.21 -26.83 -2.76
C GLN A 173 -21.58 -26.19 -3.03
N THR A 174 -21.86 -25.06 -2.42
CA THR A 174 -23.17 -24.38 -2.49
C THR A 174 -23.02 -22.97 -3.06
N GLN A 175 -24.09 -22.51 -3.72
CA GLN A 175 -24.21 -21.13 -4.15
C GLN A 175 -24.64 -20.27 -2.97
N VAL A 176 -24.11 -19.05 -2.86
CA VAL A 176 -24.47 -18.11 -1.78
C VAL A 176 -25.48 -17.07 -2.27
N GLU A 177 -25.30 -16.55 -3.49
CA GLU A 177 -26.16 -15.54 -4.10
C GLU A 177 -26.89 -16.18 -5.29
N GLY A 178 -28.16 -16.58 -5.09
CA GLY A 178 -28.95 -17.24 -6.13
C GLY A 178 -29.04 -16.44 -7.43
N GLY A 179 -29.00 -17.12 -8.59
CA GLY A 179 -29.22 -16.51 -9.91
C GLY A 179 -27.99 -15.90 -10.58
N SER A 180 -26.78 -16.11 -10.05
CA SER A 180 -25.54 -15.54 -10.57
C SER A 180 -24.60 -16.61 -11.15
N THR A 181 -23.79 -16.23 -12.14
CA THR A 181 -22.80 -17.12 -12.76
C THR A 181 -21.61 -17.35 -11.83
N LEU A 182 -21.31 -18.64 -11.59
CA LEU A 182 -20.22 -19.10 -10.74
C LEU A 182 -19.04 -19.59 -11.57
N PHE A 183 -17.83 -19.41 -11.05
CA PHE A 183 -16.69 -20.19 -11.52
C PHE A 183 -16.81 -21.61 -10.95
N SER A 184 -17.06 -22.58 -11.82
CA SER A 184 -17.09 -24.00 -11.47
C SER A 184 -15.73 -24.67 -11.74
N LEU A 185 -15.41 -25.67 -10.92
CA LEU A 185 -14.22 -26.50 -11.07
C LEU A 185 -14.51 -27.92 -10.59
N LYS A 186 -13.77 -28.90 -11.14
CA LYS A 186 -13.77 -30.27 -10.61
C LYS A 186 -12.78 -30.35 -9.45
N TYR A 187 -13.29 -30.65 -8.26
CA TYR A 187 -12.52 -30.83 -7.04
C TYR A 187 -12.61 -32.29 -6.59
N TYR A 188 -11.54 -33.05 -6.84
CA TYR A 188 -11.47 -34.49 -6.57
C TYR A 188 -12.66 -35.29 -7.15
N GLY A 189 -13.00 -35.02 -8.42
CA GLY A 189 -14.09 -35.70 -9.13
C GLY A 189 -15.50 -35.17 -8.79
N LYS A 190 -15.63 -34.25 -7.83
CA LYS A 190 -16.90 -33.59 -7.51
C LYS A 190 -16.94 -32.18 -8.07
N ASP A 191 -18.15 -31.68 -8.33
CA ASP A 191 -18.34 -30.28 -8.68
C ASP A 191 -18.14 -29.39 -7.45
N ALA A 192 -17.40 -28.31 -7.63
CA ALA A 192 -17.19 -27.25 -6.65
C ALA A 192 -17.18 -25.89 -7.34
N TYR A 193 -17.26 -24.84 -6.54
CA TYR A 193 -17.36 -23.47 -7.01
C TYR A 193 -16.41 -22.57 -6.23
N LEU A 194 -15.97 -21.48 -6.85
CA LEU A 194 -15.37 -20.38 -6.11
C LEU A 194 -16.45 -19.54 -5.44
N THR A 195 -16.25 -19.22 -4.16
CA THR A 195 -17.24 -18.48 -3.37
C THR A 195 -17.48 -17.07 -3.91
N GLN A 196 -18.74 -16.67 -3.97
CA GLN A 196 -19.14 -15.29 -4.26
C GLN A 196 -19.11 -14.41 -3.02
N SER A 197 -19.25 -15.03 -1.85
CA SER A 197 -19.40 -14.32 -0.58
C SER A 197 -19.16 -15.28 0.58
N SER A 198 -18.31 -14.88 1.52
CA SER A 198 -18.07 -15.64 2.75
C SER A 198 -19.17 -15.48 3.81
N GLN A 199 -20.29 -14.84 3.47
CA GLN A 199 -21.35 -14.48 4.40
C GLN A 199 -21.90 -15.69 5.19
N LEU A 200 -22.21 -16.79 4.51
CA LEU A 200 -22.77 -17.98 5.18
C LEU A 200 -21.82 -18.55 6.25
N TYR A 201 -20.50 -18.52 5.99
CA TYR A 201 -19.50 -18.97 6.96
C TYR A 201 -19.33 -18.02 8.14
N LEU A 202 -19.59 -16.72 7.96
CA LEU A 202 -19.60 -15.79 9.08
C LEU A 202 -20.82 -16.02 10.00
N GLU A 203 -21.93 -16.48 9.44
CA GLU A 203 -23.13 -16.81 10.21
C GLU A 203 -22.95 -18.10 11.03
N THR A 204 -22.25 -19.10 10.49
CA THR A 204 -22.00 -20.35 11.24
C THR A 204 -21.14 -20.17 12.48
N VAL A 205 -20.25 -19.17 12.49
CA VAL A 205 -19.42 -18.87 13.67
C VAL A 205 -20.09 -17.92 14.65
N ALA A 206 -21.26 -17.37 14.33
CA ALA A 206 -21.96 -16.42 15.19
C ALA A 206 -22.17 -16.92 16.63
N PRO A 207 -22.50 -18.21 16.89
CA PRO A 207 -22.67 -18.71 18.26
C PRO A 207 -21.40 -18.71 19.09
N VAL A 208 -20.21 -18.75 18.47
CA VAL A 208 -18.92 -18.84 19.18
C VAL A 208 -18.13 -17.54 19.16
N ALA A 209 -18.10 -16.87 18.00
CA ALA A 209 -17.35 -15.64 17.82
C ALA A 209 -18.17 -14.41 18.23
N HIS A 210 -19.50 -14.52 18.27
CA HIS A 210 -20.43 -13.41 18.35
C HIS A 210 -20.17 -12.42 17.19
N ARG A 211 -19.16 -11.57 17.26
CA ARG A 211 -18.75 -10.66 16.18
C ARG A 211 -17.62 -11.28 15.36
N ALA A 212 -17.83 -11.44 14.06
CA ALA A 212 -16.83 -12.01 13.16
C ALA A 212 -16.67 -11.14 11.91
N PHE A 213 -15.47 -11.14 11.32
CA PHE A 213 -15.22 -10.53 10.03
C PHE A 213 -14.24 -11.36 9.21
N CYS A 214 -14.22 -11.14 7.89
CA CYS A 214 -13.16 -11.65 7.03
C CYS A 214 -12.88 -10.67 5.89
N ILE A 215 -11.64 -10.69 5.40
CA ILE A 215 -11.23 -9.98 4.19
C ILE A 215 -10.73 -11.03 3.21
N MET A 216 -11.66 -11.56 2.40
CA MET A 216 -11.39 -12.68 1.50
C MET A 216 -11.79 -12.34 0.06
N PRO A 217 -11.14 -12.95 -0.93
CA PRO A 217 -11.58 -12.86 -2.32
C PRO A 217 -13.00 -13.39 -2.51
N SER A 218 -13.78 -12.66 -3.31
CA SER A 218 -15.09 -13.03 -3.84
C SER A 218 -15.00 -13.15 -5.35
N TYR A 219 -15.53 -14.24 -5.89
CA TYR A 219 -15.41 -14.59 -7.30
C TYR A 219 -16.76 -14.53 -7.99
N ARG A 220 -16.87 -13.77 -9.07
CA ARG A 220 -18.11 -13.61 -9.83
C ARG A 220 -17.83 -13.82 -11.31
N ALA A 221 -18.47 -14.79 -11.93
CA ALA A 221 -18.32 -15.06 -13.36
C ALA A 221 -19.28 -14.19 -14.20
N GLU A 222 -19.41 -12.91 -13.83
CA GLU A 222 -20.27 -11.96 -14.55
C GLU A 222 -19.65 -11.64 -15.92
N ASN A 223 -20.44 -11.73 -16.99
CA ASN A 223 -20.02 -11.36 -18.34
C ASN A 223 -20.11 -9.83 -18.59
N SER A 224 -19.94 -9.05 -17.54
CA SER A 224 -20.11 -7.59 -17.54
C SER A 224 -18.74 -6.93 -17.59
N ASN A 225 -18.34 -6.43 -18.76
CA ASN A 225 -17.07 -5.73 -18.94
C ASN A 225 -17.25 -4.23 -18.73
N THR A 226 -17.30 -3.79 -17.46
CA THR A 226 -17.37 -2.37 -17.11
C THR A 226 -16.23 -1.98 -16.17
N THR A 227 -16.01 -0.68 -15.99
CA THR A 227 -14.95 -0.13 -15.12
C THR A 227 -15.13 -0.42 -13.62
N ARG A 228 -16.24 -1.08 -13.22
CA ARG A 228 -16.58 -1.37 -11.82
C ARG A 228 -16.65 -2.85 -11.48
N HIS A 229 -16.60 -3.74 -12.46
CA HIS A 229 -16.72 -5.19 -12.23
C HIS A 229 -15.38 -5.87 -12.43
N LEU A 230 -14.99 -6.70 -11.47
CA LEU A 230 -13.84 -7.59 -11.55
C LEU A 230 -14.33 -8.99 -11.20
N SER A 231 -13.79 -9.99 -11.88
CA SER A 231 -14.12 -11.40 -11.58
C SER A 231 -13.54 -11.88 -10.26
N ASP A 232 -12.47 -11.26 -9.78
CA ASP A 232 -11.86 -11.48 -8.46
C ASP A 232 -11.87 -10.14 -7.70
N THR A 233 -12.62 -10.11 -6.59
CA THR A 233 -12.77 -8.93 -5.76
C THR A 233 -12.49 -9.26 -4.29
N PRO A 234 -11.40 -8.73 -3.70
CA PRO A 234 -11.20 -8.82 -2.26
C PRO A 234 -12.29 -8.04 -1.54
N THR A 235 -13.08 -8.74 -0.74
CA THR A 235 -14.29 -8.19 -0.11
C THR A 235 -14.16 -8.24 1.41
N LEU A 236 -14.47 -7.12 2.06
CA LEU A 236 -14.68 -7.07 3.50
C LEU A 236 -16.11 -7.56 3.80
N LYS A 237 -16.22 -8.58 4.66
CA LYS A 237 -17.50 -9.03 5.21
C LYS A 237 -17.43 -8.96 6.73
N VAL A 238 -18.51 -8.46 7.34
CA VAL A 238 -18.63 -8.29 8.79
C VAL A 238 -19.98 -8.85 9.22
N ASN A 239 -19.98 -9.71 10.22
CA ASN A 239 -21.17 -10.27 10.83
C ASN A 239 -21.35 -9.71 12.25
N LEU A 240 -22.57 -9.26 12.51
CA LEU A 240 -23.02 -8.68 13.77
C LEU A 240 -24.35 -9.34 14.15
N PRO A 241 -24.32 -10.49 14.86
CA PRO A 241 -25.55 -11.15 15.27
C PRO A 241 -26.30 -10.27 16.26
N ILE A 242 -27.64 -10.38 16.24
CA ILE A 242 -28.59 -9.74 17.18
C ILE A 242 -28.99 -8.29 16.83
N LEU A 243 -28.40 -7.67 15.79
CA LEU A 243 -28.81 -6.32 15.40
C LEU A 243 -30.05 -6.31 14.51
N ASN A 244 -31.01 -5.44 14.80
CA ASN A 244 -31.98 -5.06 13.78
C ASN A 244 -31.28 -4.26 12.67
N LEU A 245 -31.93 -4.21 11.51
CA LEU A 245 -31.39 -3.58 10.32
C LEU A 245 -30.95 -2.11 10.56
N MET A 246 -31.69 -1.39 11.42
CA MET A 246 -31.42 0.02 11.72
C MET A 246 -30.11 0.20 12.51
N ILE A 247 -29.88 -0.60 13.55
CA ILE A 247 -28.62 -0.54 14.32
C ILE A 247 -27.45 -0.99 13.46
N TYR A 248 -27.65 -2.02 12.62
CA TYR A 248 -26.64 -2.46 11.66
C TYR A 248 -26.20 -1.31 10.73
N TYR A 249 -27.14 -0.57 10.15
CA TYR A 249 -26.83 0.60 9.33
C TYR A 249 -26.08 1.69 10.10
N ILE A 250 -26.46 1.96 11.34
CA ILE A 250 -25.79 2.97 12.17
C ILE A 250 -24.34 2.57 12.42
N ILE A 251 -24.08 1.30 12.76
CA ILE A 251 -22.73 0.79 13.00
C ILE A 251 -21.90 0.82 11.72
N LEU A 252 -22.47 0.41 10.57
CA LEU A 252 -21.79 0.50 9.28
C LEU A 252 -21.42 1.94 8.92
N ASN A 253 -22.32 2.89 9.15
CA ASN A 253 -22.03 4.30 8.90
C ASN A 253 -20.89 4.77 9.80
N ILE A 254 -20.94 4.50 11.11
CA ILE A 254 -19.87 4.88 12.04
C ILE A 254 -18.52 4.28 11.62
N LEU A 255 -18.51 2.99 11.25
CA LEU A 255 -17.32 2.30 10.76
C LEU A 255 -16.78 2.97 9.49
N PHE A 256 -17.65 3.29 8.54
CA PHE A 256 -17.31 3.99 7.32
C PHE A 256 -16.72 5.38 7.57
N LEU A 257 -17.27 6.12 8.53
CA LEU A 257 -16.79 7.45 8.91
C LEU A 257 -15.42 7.41 9.56
N LYS A 258 -15.21 6.49 10.52
CA LYS A 258 -13.92 6.31 11.18
C LYS A 258 -12.86 5.87 10.16
N LEU A 259 -13.18 4.87 9.33
CA LEU A 259 -12.32 4.42 8.24
C LEU A 259 -11.92 5.57 7.33
N SER A 260 -12.90 6.35 6.90
CA SER A 260 -12.68 7.46 5.99
C SER A 260 -11.87 8.59 6.59
N ARG A 261 -12.13 8.94 7.86
CA ARG A 261 -11.35 9.93 8.62
C ARG A 261 -9.89 9.47 8.71
N ASP A 262 -9.67 8.26 9.19
CA ASP A 262 -8.32 7.75 9.47
C ASP A 262 -7.54 7.54 8.17
N PHE A 263 -8.21 7.07 7.11
CA PHE A 263 -7.61 6.96 5.79
C PHE A 263 -7.32 8.33 5.17
N THR A 264 -8.22 9.30 5.31
CA THR A 264 -7.98 10.69 4.86
C THR A 264 -6.80 11.31 5.60
N MET A 265 -6.74 11.17 6.92
CA MET A 265 -5.62 11.65 7.73
C MET A 265 -4.30 11.02 7.27
N PHE A 266 -4.30 9.72 6.96
CA PHE A 266 -3.15 9.06 6.36
C PHE A 266 -2.76 9.68 5.00
N LEU A 267 -3.73 9.87 4.10
CA LEU A 267 -3.48 10.47 2.78
C LEU A 267 -2.93 11.92 2.91
N VAL A 268 -3.47 12.73 3.82
CA VAL A 268 -3.02 14.12 4.06
C VAL A 268 -1.63 14.13 4.68
N MET A 269 -1.45 13.48 5.83
CA MET A 269 -0.23 13.60 6.65
C MET A 269 0.97 12.90 6.00
N LYS A 270 0.76 11.73 5.39
CA LYS A 270 1.86 10.91 4.87
C LYS A 270 2.12 11.11 3.39
N LEU A 271 1.15 11.59 2.62
CA LEU A 271 1.25 11.60 1.17
C LEU A 271 1.07 12.99 0.52
N LYS A 272 0.68 14.02 1.28
CA LYS A 272 0.58 15.42 0.80
C LYS A 272 -0.31 15.59 -0.46
N VAL A 273 -1.27 14.68 -0.71
CA VAL A 273 -2.12 14.69 -1.92
C VAL A 273 -3.39 15.52 -1.66
N LEU A 274 -3.34 16.85 -1.71
CA LEU A 274 -4.51 17.68 -1.35
C LEU A 274 -5.69 17.60 -2.34
N SER A 275 -5.45 17.49 -3.65
CA SER A 275 -6.50 17.69 -4.68
C SER A 275 -7.50 16.52 -4.78
N GLN A 276 -7.05 15.27 -4.68
CA GLN A 276 -7.93 14.10 -4.72
C GLN A 276 -8.68 13.88 -3.40
N ILE A 277 -8.14 14.39 -2.29
CA ILE A 277 -8.73 14.28 -0.95
C ILE A 277 -9.98 15.16 -0.81
N LEU A 278 -10.04 16.32 -1.48
CA LEU A 278 -11.16 17.26 -1.40
C LEU A 278 -12.49 16.66 -1.90
N ASN A 279 -12.46 15.87 -2.97
CA ASN A 279 -13.67 15.21 -3.48
C ASN A 279 -14.14 14.08 -2.57
N PHE A 280 -13.21 13.33 -1.98
CA PHE A 280 -13.52 12.28 -0.99
C PHE A 280 -14.11 12.88 0.29
N ILE A 281 -13.52 13.95 0.82
CA ILE A 281 -14.04 14.66 2.00
C ILE A 281 -15.44 15.23 1.73
N ARG A 282 -15.68 15.83 0.55
CA ARG A 282 -17.00 16.35 0.17
C ARG A 282 -18.06 15.25 0.11
N PHE A 283 -17.72 14.09 -0.45
CA PHE A 283 -18.58 12.91 -0.47
C PHE A 283 -18.95 12.44 0.96
N LEU A 284 -17.96 12.39 1.86
CA LEU A 284 -18.19 12.02 3.26
C LEU A 284 -19.09 12.99 4.02
N VAL A 285 -18.84 14.30 3.87
CA VAL A 285 -19.65 15.34 4.52
C VAL A 285 -21.10 15.32 4.02
N TYR A 286 -21.33 14.94 2.77
CA TYR A 286 -22.66 14.78 2.20
C TYR A 286 -23.42 13.61 2.84
N HIS A 287 -22.83 12.41 2.91
CA HIS A 287 -23.48 11.24 3.52
C HIS A 287 -23.68 11.35 5.05
N LEU A 288 -22.79 12.06 5.74
CA LEU A 288 -22.94 12.38 7.16
C LEU A 288 -24.19 13.20 7.49
N ARG A 289 -24.63 14.05 6.56
CA ARG A 289 -25.76 14.97 6.77
C ARG A 289 -27.12 14.33 6.55
N GLU A 290 -27.19 13.22 5.81
CA GLU A 290 -28.46 12.56 5.49
C GLU A 290 -28.86 11.43 6.47
N SER A 291 -27.99 11.01 7.40
CA SER A 291 -28.34 9.95 8.36
C SER A 291 -29.11 10.48 9.58
N ASP A 292 -30.40 10.79 9.42
CA ASP A 292 -31.34 11.18 10.50
C ASP A 292 -31.85 9.96 11.33
N THR A 293 -31.12 8.83 11.31
CA THR A 293 -31.54 7.52 11.84
C THR A 293 -31.46 7.37 13.37
N GLN A 294 -30.73 8.24 14.08
CA GLN A 294 -30.56 8.08 15.54
C GLN A 294 -31.82 8.42 16.37
N LYS A 295 -32.76 9.18 15.80
CA LYS A 295 -33.98 9.63 16.50
C LYS A 295 -34.98 8.49 16.77
N GLN A 296 -34.93 7.41 15.99
CA GLN A 296 -35.92 6.32 16.01
C GLN A 296 -35.55 5.12 16.91
N LEU A 297 -34.39 5.14 17.58
CA LEU A 297 -33.95 4.03 18.45
C LEU A 297 -34.64 4.03 19.82
N SER A 298 -35.01 2.84 20.31
CA SER A 298 -35.47 2.59 21.68
C SER A 298 -34.35 2.78 22.73
N SER A 299 -34.72 2.79 24.02
CA SER A 299 -33.78 3.01 25.13
C SER A 299 -32.75 1.88 25.28
N LEU A 300 -33.14 0.63 25.01
CA LEU A 300 -32.26 -0.55 25.05
C LEU A 300 -31.25 -0.51 23.90
N GLU A 301 -31.71 -0.18 22.69
CA GLU A 301 -30.85 -0.08 21.50
C GLU A 301 -29.84 1.06 21.64
N LYS A 302 -30.25 2.19 22.23
CA LYS A 302 -29.33 3.29 22.57
C LYS A 302 -28.24 2.86 23.57
N LYS A 303 -28.54 1.95 24.49
CA LYS A 303 -27.58 1.44 25.49
C LYS A 303 -26.59 0.45 24.86
N GLU A 304 -27.08 -0.48 24.05
CA GLU A 304 -26.27 -1.40 23.22
C GLU A 304 -25.33 -0.62 22.29
N LEU A 305 -25.89 0.35 21.54
CA LEU A 305 -25.14 1.24 20.65
C LEU A 305 -24.06 2.01 21.41
N LYS A 306 -24.37 2.59 22.59
CA LYS A 306 -23.37 3.27 23.42
C LYS A 306 -22.25 2.32 23.89
N LYS A 307 -22.56 1.06 24.21
CA LYS A 307 -21.57 0.06 24.63
C LYS A 307 -20.64 -0.30 23.47
N MET A 308 -21.18 -0.50 22.26
CA MET A 308 -20.42 -0.77 21.04
C MET A 308 -19.62 0.44 20.54
N MET A 309 -20.13 1.66 20.72
CA MET A 309 -19.49 2.90 20.28
C MET A 309 -18.39 3.41 21.22
N ARG A 310 -18.39 3.01 22.49
CA ARG A 310 -17.38 3.46 23.48
C ARG A 310 -15.92 3.31 23.04
N PRO A 311 -15.48 2.19 22.44
CA PRO A 311 -14.12 2.06 21.90
C PRO A 311 -13.92 2.81 20.58
N ILE A 312 -14.99 3.09 19.82
CA ILE A 312 -14.91 3.73 18.50
C ILE A 312 -14.75 5.25 18.59
N LEU A 313 -15.41 5.87 19.60
CA LEU A 313 -15.49 7.33 19.80
C LEU A 313 -14.33 7.94 20.61
N LYS A 314 -13.45 7.13 21.20
CA LYS A 314 -12.18 7.59 21.79
C LYS A 314 -11.09 7.64 20.73
#